data_AF-A0A212D176-F1
#
_entry.id   AF-A0A212D176-F1
#
_cell.length_a   1.000
_cell.length_b   1.000
_cell.length_c   1.000
_cell.angle_alpha   90.00
_cell.angle_beta   90.00
_cell.angle_gamma   90.00
#
_symmetry.space_group_name_H-M   'P 1'
#
loop_
_entity.id
_entity.type
_entity.pdbx_description
1 polymer ?
#
loop_
_entity_poly.entity_id
_entity_poly.type
_entity_poly.pdbx_seq_one_letter_code
_entity_poly.pdbx_strand_id
1 'polypeptide(L)'
;QWRTAYIASSNLEKINPNGPFRVYLQKVLFDDEQGTLDFYVRHEGKWEHKHVMGIKQEDGTYAADCKYECFTDEGKNIFEVAYASKNFMVTHNINVDEHGKKTVMTGLFVKPNIEEKGLQKFKELTEEKGIDEKNIVNFIKS
;
A
#
# COMPACT_ATOMS: atom_id res chain seq x y z
N GLN A 1 7.76 -1.50 -14.42
CA GLN A 1 8.20 -0.74 -13.24
C GLN A 1 6.98 -0.15 -12.56
N TRP A 2 6.89 -0.30 -11.25
CA TRP A 2 5.83 0.26 -10.41
C TRP A 2 6.42 1.41 -9.58
N ARG A 3 5.55 2.27 -9.05
CA ARG A 3 5.90 3.40 -8.19
C ARG A 3 4.80 3.72 -7.19
N THR A 4 5.18 4.18 -6.02
CA THR A 4 4.26 4.77 -5.03
C THR A 4 3.78 6.12 -5.56
N ALA A 5 2.48 6.29 -5.77
CA ALA A 5 1.91 7.57 -6.18
C ALA A 5 1.47 8.40 -4.98
N TYR A 6 0.61 7.81 -4.13
CA TYR A 6 0.07 8.47 -2.95
C TYR A 6 0.00 7.49 -1.79
N ILE A 7 0.22 8.02 -0.58
CA ILE A 7 -0.11 7.33 0.66
C ILE A 7 -0.88 8.31 1.53
N ALA A 8 -1.99 7.86 2.10
CA ALA A 8 -2.72 8.59 3.14
C ALA A 8 -2.55 7.88 4.47
N SER A 9 -2.56 8.63 5.57
CA SER A 9 -2.43 8.08 6.91
C SER A 9 -3.26 8.83 7.93
N SER A 10 -3.82 8.12 8.90
CA SER A 10 -4.38 8.72 10.12
C SER A 10 -3.30 9.33 11.03
N ASN A 11 -2.02 8.98 10.81
CA ASN A 11 -0.86 9.54 11.49
C ASN A 11 0.25 9.90 10.47
N LEU A 12 0.42 11.19 10.19
CA LEU A 12 1.40 11.68 9.21
C LEU A 12 2.86 11.37 9.57
N GLU A 13 3.20 11.28 10.87
CA GLU A 13 4.56 10.94 11.31
C GLU A 13 5.04 9.61 10.73
N LYS A 14 4.10 8.66 10.55
CA LYS A 14 4.40 7.34 9.99
C LYS A 14 4.78 7.39 8.50
N ILE A 15 4.41 8.43 7.74
CA ILE A 15 4.63 8.52 6.27
C ILE A 15 5.46 9.73 5.81
N ASN A 16 5.86 10.61 6.73
CA ASN A 16 6.77 11.73 6.49
C ASN A 16 8.18 11.26 6.07
N PRO A 17 9.11 12.15 5.61
CA PRO A 17 10.43 11.77 5.09
C PRO A 17 11.25 10.74 5.89
N ASN A 18 11.11 10.73 7.23
CA ASN A 18 11.79 9.79 8.13
C ASN A 18 10.81 8.78 8.78
N GLY A 19 9.59 8.70 8.25
CA GLY A 19 8.54 7.84 8.75
C GLY A 19 8.72 6.40 8.26
N PRO A 20 8.45 5.41 9.11
CA PRO A 20 8.67 3.99 8.81
C PRO A 20 7.82 3.44 7.66
N PHE A 21 6.69 4.07 7.36
CA PHE A 21 5.83 3.69 6.24
C PHE A 21 6.05 4.57 5.01
N ARG A 22 7.17 5.31 4.96
CA ARG A 22 7.61 5.98 3.74
C ARG A 22 8.25 5.00 2.78
N VAL A 23 7.40 4.23 2.10
CA VAL A 23 7.80 3.11 1.26
C VAL A 23 7.74 3.46 -0.23
N TYR A 24 8.80 3.13 -0.97
CA TYR A 24 8.88 3.31 -2.41
C TYR A 24 8.82 1.97 -3.13
N LEU A 25 7.67 1.64 -3.71
CA LEU A 25 7.50 0.42 -4.49
C LEU A 25 8.23 0.54 -5.82
N GLN A 26 8.93 -0.52 -6.25
CA GLN A 26 9.65 -0.55 -7.53
C GLN A 26 9.14 -1.63 -8.47
N LYS A 27 8.86 -2.80 -7.93
CA LYS A 27 8.45 -3.98 -8.71
C LYS A 27 7.36 -4.73 -7.97
N VAL A 28 6.38 -5.16 -8.74
CA VAL A 28 5.34 -6.09 -8.33
C VAL A 28 5.37 -7.24 -9.32
N LEU A 29 5.44 -8.45 -8.80
CA LEU A 29 5.25 -9.68 -9.57
C LEU A 29 3.92 -10.27 -9.16
N PHE A 30 3.09 -10.58 -10.15
CA PHE A 30 1.81 -11.25 -9.96
C PHE A 30 2.01 -12.69 -10.41
N ASP A 31 1.72 -13.65 -9.53
CA ASP A 31 1.57 -15.05 -9.91
C ASP A 31 0.07 -15.38 -9.91
N ASP A 32 -0.50 -15.43 -11.11
CA ASP A 32 -1.92 -15.71 -11.32
C ASP A 32 -2.29 -17.17 -11.02
N GLU A 33 -1.33 -18.10 -11.14
CA GLU A 33 -1.56 -19.53 -10.91
C GLU A 33 -1.63 -19.83 -9.42
N GLN A 34 -0.73 -19.20 -8.65
CA GLN A 34 -0.66 -19.38 -7.20
C GLN A 34 -1.52 -18.37 -6.44
N GLY A 35 -1.99 -17.30 -7.09
CA GLY A 35 -2.64 -16.19 -6.41
C GLY A 35 -1.68 -15.54 -5.41
N THR A 36 -0.48 -15.20 -5.85
CA THR A 36 0.51 -14.54 -4.98
C THR A 36 1.05 -13.27 -5.63
N LEU A 37 1.60 -12.42 -4.77
CA LEU A 37 2.07 -11.11 -5.11
C LEU A 37 3.38 -10.82 -4.38
N ASP A 38 4.45 -10.57 -5.14
CA ASP A 38 5.74 -10.18 -4.59
C ASP A 38 5.99 -8.69 -4.80
N PHE A 39 6.37 -8.01 -3.74
CA PHE A 39 6.75 -6.61 -3.72
C PHE A 39 8.25 -6.45 -3.51
N TYR A 40 8.84 -5.53 -4.27
CA TYR A 40 10.15 -4.98 -3.98
C TYR A 40 9.99 -3.52 -3.59
N VAL A 41 10.22 -3.23 -2.32
CA VAL A 41 10.05 -1.91 -1.72
C VAL A 41 11.41 -1.37 -1.27
N ARG A 42 11.60 -0.08 -1.45
CA ARG A 42 12.71 0.64 -0.82
C ARG A 42 12.21 1.31 0.45
N HIS A 43 12.83 0.98 1.57
CA HIS A 43 12.53 1.46 2.91
C HIS A 43 13.86 1.81 3.59
N GLU A 44 13.97 3.01 4.17
CA GLU A 44 15.23 3.54 4.75
C GLU A 44 16.47 3.42 3.84
N GLY A 45 16.26 3.59 2.53
CA GLY A 45 17.33 3.45 1.54
C GLY A 45 17.73 2.02 1.19
N LYS A 46 17.26 1.01 1.94
CA LYS A 46 17.49 -0.43 1.71
C LYS A 46 16.37 -1.04 0.85
N TRP A 47 16.71 -2.08 0.09
CA TRP A 47 15.74 -2.86 -0.68
C TRP A 47 15.25 -4.04 0.14
N GLU A 48 13.94 -4.17 0.24
CA GLU A 48 13.28 -5.26 0.93
C GLU A 48 12.33 -5.99 -0.02
N HIS A 49 12.33 -7.33 0.07
CA HIS A 49 11.40 -8.20 -0.63
C HIS A 49 10.27 -8.58 0.33
N LYS A 50 9.02 -8.45 -0.12
CA LYS A 50 7.83 -8.86 0.65
C LYS A 50 6.97 -9.78 -0.22
N HIS A 51 6.62 -10.94 0.30
CA HIS A 51 5.74 -11.90 -0.35
C HIS A 51 4.35 -11.86 0.30
N VAL A 52 3.30 -11.79 -0.50
CA VAL A 52 1.91 -11.63 -0.06
C VAL A 52 1.02 -12.57 -0.87
N MET A 53 0.09 -13.28 -0.22
CA MET A 53 -0.91 -14.09 -0.91
C MET A 53 -2.13 -13.24 -1.27
N GLY A 54 -2.64 -13.37 -2.49
CA GLY A 54 -3.77 -12.61 -3.01
C GLY A 54 -4.68 -13.42 -3.94
N ILE A 55 -5.97 -13.42 -3.68
CA ILE A 55 -6.96 -14.15 -4.47
C ILE A 55 -7.43 -13.29 -5.64
N LYS A 56 -7.15 -13.74 -6.86
CA LYS A 56 -7.67 -13.12 -8.09
C LYS A 56 -9.20 -13.23 -8.13
N GLN A 57 -9.86 -12.12 -8.38
CA GLN A 57 -11.31 -11.99 -8.50
C GLN A 57 -11.76 -12.11 -9.97
N GLU A 58 -13.04 -12.41 -10.17
CA GLU A 58 -13.63 -12.62 -11.51
C GLU A 58 -13.56 -11.38 -12.41
N ASP A 59 -13.57 -10.18 -11.83
CA ASP A 59 -13.46 -8.90 -12.55
C ASP A 59 -12.01 -8.54 -12.94
N GLY A 60 -11.06 -9.46 -12.69
CA GLY A 60 -9.64 -9.28 -12.95
C GLY A 60 -8.90 -8.48 -11.87
N THR A 61 -9.55 -8.18 -10.75
CA THR A 61 -8.90 -7.60 -9.57
C THR A 61 -8.27 -8.67 -8.68
N TYR A 62 -7.50 -8.27 -7.68
CA TYR A 62 -6.95 -9.18 -6.68
C TYR A 62 -7.36 -8.67 -5.31
N ALA A 63 -7.97 -9.53 -4.50
CA ALA A 63 -8.22 -9.29 -3.10
C ALA A 63 -7.17 -10.05 -2.29
N ALA A 64 -6.33 -9.33 -1.56
CA ALA A 64 -5.37 -9.97 -0.65
C ALA A 64 -5.85 -9.79 0.78
N ASP A 65 -6.22 -10.89 1.46
CA ASP A 65 -6.25 -10.94 2.92
C ASP A 65 -4.84 -11.28 3.39
N CYS A 66 -3.98 -10.25 3.45
CA CYS A 66 -2.60 -10.45 3.84
C CYS A 66 -2.43 -10.13 5.33
N LYS A 67 -2.71 -11.13 6.17
CA LYS A 67 -2.40 -11.12 7.61
C LYS A 67 -0.91 -11.32 7.91
N TYR A 68 -0.02 -10.86 7.03
CA TYR A 68 1.42 -10.98 7.24
C TYR A 68 2.04 -9.66 7.66
N GLU A 69 2.90 -9.78 8.67
CA GLU A 69 3.62 -8.73 9.37
C GLU A 69 4.64 -8.06 8.43
N CYS A 70 4.16 -7.25 7.48
CA CYS A 70 5.03 -6.36 6.71
C CYS A 70 5.58 -5.30 7.67
N PHE A 71 6.91 -5.24 7.84
CA PHE A 71 7.61 -4.32 8.77
C PHE A 71 7.35 -4.64 10.25
N THR A 72 7.74 -5.84 10.68
CA THR A 72 7.64 -6.34 12.07
C THR A 72 8.30 -5.42 13.11
N ASP A 73 9.35 -4.71 12.71
CA ASP A 73 10.11 -3.82 13.58
C ASP A 73 9.27 -2.60 14.02
N GLU A 74 8.14 -2.34 13.34
CA GLU A 74 7.23 -1.23 13.58
C GLU A 74 5.89 -1.69 14.17
N GLY A 75 5.87 -2.89 14.74
CA GLY A 75 4.71 -3.52 15.35
C GLY A 75 3.94 -4.43 14.39
N LYS A 76 2.65 -4.62 14.68
CA LYS A 76 1.79 -5.56 13.94
C LYS A 76 1.11 -4.86 12.79
N ASN A 77 1.18 -5.47 11.62
CA ASN A 77 0.63 -4.92 10.39
C ASN A 77 -0.38 -5.90 9.79
N ILE A 78 -1.57 -5.39 9.45
CA ILE A 78 -2.54 -6.09 8.61
C ILE A 78 -2.59 -5.32 7.30
N PHE A 79 -2.19 -5.98 6.21
CA PHE A 79 -2.10 -5.36 4.89
C PHE A 79 -3.12 -6.01 3.94
N GLU A 80 -3.87 -5.18 3.23
CA GLU A 80 -4.93 -5.63 2.35
C GLU A 80 -4.78 -4.95 0.99
N VAL A 81 -4.90 -5.76 -0.06
CA VAL A 81 -5.06 -5.23 -1.43
C VAL A 81 -6.55 -5.11 -1.67
N ALA A 82 -7.06 -3.88 -1.58
CA ALA A 82 -8.48 -3.57 -1.76
C ALA A 82 -8.88 -3.61 -3.25
N TYR A 83 -7.95 -3.22 -4.13
CA TYR A 83 -8.13 -3.31 -5.57
C TYR A 83 -6.78 -3.45 -6.25
N ALA A 84 -6.69 -4.29 -7.28
CA ALA A 84 -5.52 -4.36 -8.13
C ALA A 84 -5.93 -4.50 -9.59
N SER A 85 -5.08 -4.02 -10.49
CA SER A 85 -5.18 -4.24 -11.93
C SER A 85 -3.79 -4.40 -12.51
N LYS A 86 -3.70 -4.57 -13.83
CA LYS A 86 -2.42 -4.58 -14.54
C LYS A 86 -1.64 -3.27 -14.39
N ASN A 87 -2.27 -2.15 -14.04
CA ASN A 87 -1.65 -0.81 -14.09
C ASN A 87 -1.64 -0.06 -12.76
N PHE A 88 -2.53 -0.39 -11.82
CA PHE A 88 -2.55 0.24 -10.51
C PHE A 88 -3.01 -0.72 -9.42
N MET A 89 -2.69 -0.39 -8.17
CA MET A 89 -3.07 -1.13 -6.98
C MET A 89 -3.42 -0.15 -5.87
N VAL A 90 -4.57 -0.37 -5.24
CA VAL A 90 -5.07 0.36 -4.08
C VAL A 90 -5.04 -0.58 -2.89
N THR A 91 -4.44 -0.09 -1.80
CA THR A 91 -4.14 -0.89 -0.62
C THR A 91 -4.65 -0.20 0.63
N HIS A 92 -4.89 -1.01 1.65
CA HIS A 92 -5.21 -0.60 3.01
C HIS A 92 -4.23 -1.27 3.96
N ASN A 93 -3.79 -0.54 4.98
CA ASN A 93 -2.96 -1.09 6.03
C ASN A 93 -3.43 -0.60 7.40
N ILE A 94 -3.46 -1.50 8.36
CA ILE A 94 -3.59 -1.20 9.77
C ILE A 94 -2.28 -1.58 10.46
N ASN A 95 -1.61 -0.58 11.02
CA ASN A 95 -0.46 -0.76 11.88
C ASN A 95 -0.88 -0.57 13.35
N VAL A 96 -0.38 -1.43 14.23
CA VAL A 96 -0.44 -1.26 15.68
C VAL A 96 0.99 -1.33 16.20
N ASP A 97 1.51 -0.20 16.67
CA ASP A 97 2.89 -0.14 17.18
C ASP A 97 3.03 -0.81 18.56
N GLU A 98 4.27 -0.84 19.07
CA GLU A 98 4.61 -1.44 20.37
C GLU A 98 3.84 -0.83 21.56
N HIS A 99 3.38 0.41 21.42
CA HIS A 99 2.57 1.12 22.43
C HIS A 99 1.07 0.88 22.26
N GLY A 100 0.67 0.05 21.27
CA GLY A 100 -0.72 -0.22 20.95
C GLY A 100 -1.41 0.90 20.16
N LYS A 101 -0.67 1.90 19.68
CA LYS A 101 -1.26 3.00 18.89
C LYS A 101 -1.58 2.50 17.49
N LYS A 102 -2.86 2.56 17.15
CA LYS A 102 -3.36 2.18 15.83
C LYS A 102 -3.16 3.31 14.81
N THR A 103 -2.56 2.97 13.67
CA THR A 103 -2.47 3.83 12.49
C THR A 103 -3.17 3.15 11.32
N VAL A 104 -4.03 3.88 10.62
CA VAL A 104 -4.73 3.41 9.42
C VAL A 104 -4.15 4.13 8.21
N MET A 105 -3.82 3.38 7.16
CA MET A 105 -3.20 3.90 5.95
C MET A 105 -3.88 3.36 4.70
N THR A 106 -3.88 4.16 3.65
CA THR A 106 -4.23 3.74 2.29
C THR A 106 -3.10 4.10 1.35
N GLY A 107 -2.91 3.31 0.29
CA GLY A 107 -1.84 3.53 -0.68
C GLY A 107 -2.31 3.33 -2.11
N LEU A 108 -1.91 4.24 -3.01
CA LEU A 108 -2.04 4.10 -4.45
C LEU A 108 -0.66 3.85 -5.06
N PHE A 109 -0.54 2.71 -5.73
CA PHE A 109 0.65 2.30 -6.46
C PHE A 109 0.30 2.15 -7.94
N VAL A 110 1.19 2.60 -8.81
CA VAL A 110 0.90 2.70 -10.25
C VAL A 110 2.09 2.25 -11.09
N LYS A 111 1.81 1.79 -12.30
CA LYS A 111 2.76 1.82 -13.43
C LYS A 111 2.91 3.30 -13.91
N PRO A 112 3.61 3.64 -15.00
CA PRO A 112 4.09 5.02 -15.20
C PRO A 112 3.01 6.08 -15.46
N ASN A 113 1.71 5.77 -15.41
CA ASN A 113 0.61 6.72 -15.50
C ASN A 113 -0.35 6.52 -14.33
N ILE A 114 -0.88 7.62 -13.77
CA ILE A 114 -2.00 7.55 -12.82
C ILE A 114 -3.28 7.53 -13.64
N GLU A 115 -4.01 6.42 -13.58
CA GLU A 115 -5.33 6.31 -14.17
C GLU A 115 -6.39 6.96 -13.27
N GLU A 116 -7.38 7.63 -13.87
CA GLU A 116 -8.48 8.28 -13.14
C GLU A 116 -9.25 7.28 -12.26
N LYS A 117 -9.52 6.07 -12.79
CA LYS A 117 -10.15 4.98 -12.03
C LYS A 117 -9.36 4.63 -10.76
N GLY A 118 -8.03 4.57 -10.84
CA GLY A 118 -7.19 4.24 -9.70
C GLY A 118 -7.16 5.35 -8.66
N LEU A 119 -7.09 6.62 -9.09
CA LEU A 119 -7.15 7.76 -8.19
C LEU A 119 -8.51 7.85 -7.49
N GLN A 120 -9.61 7.64 -8.23
CA GLN A 120 -10.96 7.66 -7.69
C GLN A 120 -11.15 6.56 -6.62
N LYS A 121 -10.74 5.32 -6.94
CA LYS A 121 -10.81 4.19 -5.98
C LYS A 121 -9.97 4.43 -4.73
N PHE A 122 -8.80 5.03 -4.88
CA PHE A 122 -7.96 5.41 -3.74
C PHE A 122 -8.64 6.46 -2.85
N LYS A 123 -9.24 7.50 -3.43
CA LYS A 123 -9.95 8.54 -2.67
C LYS A 123 -11.17 7.97 -1.94
N GLU A 124 -12.00 7.19 -2.64
CA GLU A 124 -13.16 6.50 -2.06
C GLU A 124 -12.76 5.66 -0.84
N LEU A 125 -11.72 4.83 -0.98
CA LEU A 125 -11.23 4.01 0.13
C LEU A 125 -10.67 4.87 1.28
N THR A 126 -9.96 5.95 0.97
CA THR A 126 -9.37 6.85 1.97
C THR A 126 -10.44 7.53 2.81
N GLU A 127 -11.52 8.00 2.16
CA GLU A 127 -12.70 8.55 2.82
C GLU A 127 -13.44 7.50 3.64
N GLU A 128 -13.65 6.29 3.10
CA GLU A 128 -14.27 5.17 3.82
C GLU A 128 -13.50 4.80 5.10
N LYS A 129 -12.16 4.87 5.06
CA LYS A 129 -11.31 4.64 6.24
C LYS A 129 -11.19 5.85 7.18
N GLY A 130 -11.88 6.95 6.88
CA GLY A 130 -11.95 8.15 7.72
C GLY A 130 -10.66 8.97 7.76
N ILE A 131 -9.82 8.89 6.72
CA ILE A 131 -8.58 9.67 6.64
C ILE A 131 -8.87 10.98 5.89
N ASP A 132 -8.55 12.11 6.52
CA ASP A 132 -8.70 13.44 5.94
C ASP A 132 -7.81 13.62 4.68
N GLU A 133 -8.35 14.23 3.62
CA GLU A 133 -7.62 14.47 2.37
C GLU A 133 -6.30 15.24 2.59
N LYS A 134 -6.23 16.12 3.60
CA LYS A 134 -5.00 16.86 3.92
C LYS A 134 -3.85 15.96 4.36
N ASN A 135 -4.16 14.71 4.76
CA ASN A 135 -3.17 13.72 5.17
C ASN A 135 -2.72 12.81 4.00
N ILE A 136 -3.12 13.13 2.76
CA ILE A 136 -2.63 12.46 1.55
C ILE A 136 -1.30 13.08 1.14
N VAL A 137 -0.26 12.26 1.09
CA VAL A 137 1.08 12.67 0.64
C VAL A 137 1.31 12.17 -0.79
N ASN A 138 1.84 13.06 -1.65
CA ASN A 138 2.24 12.74 -3.02
C ASN A 138 3.71 12.31 -3.07
N PHE A 139 3.96 11.07 -3.48
CA PHE A 139 5.30 10.46 -3.54
C PHE A 139 5.99 10.63 -4.90
N ILE A 140 5.27 11.10 -5.93
CA ILE A 140 5.86 11.38 -7.26
C ILE A 140 6.62 12.71 -7.23
N LYS A 141 6.16 13.66 -6.41
CA LYS A 141 6.74 15.00 -6.28
C LYS A 141 7.73 15.12 -5.11
N SER A 142 8.00 14.04 -4.38
CA SER A 142 8.79 14.05 -3.13
C SER A 142 10.24 13.67 -3.33
#